data_AF-A0A3E4VAW9-F1
#
_entry.id   AF-A0A3E4VAW9-F1
#
_cell.length_a   1.000
_cell.length_b   1.000
_cell.length_c   1.000
_cell.angle_alpha   90.00
_cell.angle_beta   90.00
_cell.angle_gamma   90.00
#
_symmetry.space_group_name_H-M   'P 1'
#
loop_
_entity.id
_entity.type
_entity.pdbx_description
1 polymer ?
#
loop_
_entity_poly.entity_id
_entity_poly.type
_entity_poly.pdbx_seq_one_letter_code
_entity_poly.pdbx_strand_id
1 'polypeptide(L)'
;MRKTAVRAVALAAVCFLSVFGTCSYAKEATSEPIQIVVLGDSIAKGYCGANKPELYCYGQTVAEEIAQGAGKSYLYQNYAKNGLATREFNEKVLKGQEVQDSLSGADVILITMGSNDLLNEFKKTAQEILNTDTKFKSADEALKEVTEHVKSNPLLIFRIIDALGNWDYQEFETQWIEAMDTISSCKKEEAQIVVTNIYNPVKQMELPGTMNQVVEDIIGNMNRILEKRSSEYGYQIADLANSQVTKHVQKDGLHPDQAGQDLIAEIVRAQITGYERNMPKSQVDGTAVKVEEIPEEKQSQIRPEKWGICLILAAVMLGGVRFLQKNRKENRHK
;
A
#
# COMPACT_ATOMS: atom_id res chain seq x y z
N MET A 1 -38.49 -19.35 -74.38
CA MET A 1 -38.30 -20.02 -73.08
C MET A 1 -36.93 -19.78 -72.42
N ARG A 2 -35.85 -19.42 -73.15
CA ARG A 2 -34.50 -19.20 -72.54
C ARG A 2 -34.29 -17.87 -71.80
N LYS A 3 -35.04 -16.80 -72.08
CA LYS A 3 -34.83 -15.47 -71.45
C LYS A 3 -35.49 -15.31 -70.07
N THR A 4 -36.52 -16.11 -69.77
CA THR A 4 -37.23 -16.09 -68.48
C THR A 4 -36.51 -16.88 -67.40
N ALA A 5 -35.82 -17.97 -67.75
CA ALA A 5 -35.04 -18.77 -66.79
C ALA A 5 -33.83 -18.00 -66.23
N VAL A 6 -33.15 -17.19 -67.04
CA VAL A 6 -31.96 -16.42 -66.62
C VAL A 6 -32.30 -15.31 -65.63
N ARG A 7 -33.50 -14.72 -65.72
CA ARG A 7 -33.97 -13.69 -64.76
C ARG A 7 -34.37 -14.28 -63.41
N ALA A 8 -34.90 -15.50 -63.38
CA ALA A 8 -35.27 -16.17 -62.13
C ALA A 8 -34.04 -16.63 -61.31
N VAL A 9 -32.99 -17.10 -61.99
CA VAL A 9 -31.73 -17.51 -61.34
C VAL A 9 -30.96 -16.30 -60.79
N ALA A 10 -30.97 -15.17 -61.50
CA ALA A 10 -30.33 -13.94 -61.02
C ALA A 10 -31.04 -13.34 -59.80
N LEU A 11 -32.38 -13.38 -59.74
CA LEU A 11 -33.13 -12.90 -58.57
C LEU A 11 -32.91 -13.78 -57.33
N ALA A 12 -32.85 -15.10 -57.50
CA ALA A 12 -32.60 -16.04 -56.41
C ALA A 12 -31.17 -15.89 -55.84
N ALA A 13 -30.18 -15.60 -56.69
CA ALA A 13 -28.79 -15.35 -56.24
C ALA A 13 -28.66 -14.04 -55.45
N VAL A 14 -29.40 -12.99 -55.83
CA VAL A 14 -29.42 -11.71 -55.09
C VAL A 14 -30.13 -11.85 -53.75
N CYS A 15 -31.20 -12.64 -53.66
CA CYS A 15 -31.86 -12.93 -52.39
C CYS A 15 -31.04 -13.83 -51.46
N PHE A 16 -30.27 -14.79 -51.99
CA PHE A 16 -29.34 -15.60 -51.18
C PHE A 16 -28.15 -14.79 -50.67
N LEU A 17 -27.65 -13.82 -51.45
CA LEU A 17 -26.58 -12.92 -51.01
C LEU A 17 -27.05 -11.87 -49.97
N SER A 18 -28.34 -11.56 -49.91
CA SER A 18 -28.88 -10.64 -48.89
C SER A 18 -29.18 -11.28 -47.53
N VAL A 19 -29.23 -12.61 -47.42
CA VAL A 19 -29.54 -13.33 -46.15
C VAL A 19 -28.28 -13.68 -45.35
N PHE A 20 -27.10 -13.70 -45.97
CA PHE A 20 -25.82 -13.92 -45.28
C PHE A 20 -25.09 -12.63 -44.89
N GLY A 21 -25.71 -11.47 -45.12
CA GLY A 21 -25.07 -10.15 -45.03
C GLY A 21 -25.21 -9.41 -43.70
N THR A 22 -25.84 -9.97 -42.66
CA THR A 22 -25.91 -9.31 -41.34
C THR A 22 -25.93 -10.31 -40.19
N CYS A 23 -25.02 -11.28 -40.16
CA CYS A 23 -24.43 -11.61 -38.86
C CYS A 23 -23.41 -10.50 -38.57
N SER A 24 -23.88 -9.33 -38.16
CA SER A 24 -23.04 -8.43 -37.38
C SER A 24 -22.63 -9.26 -36.18
N TYR A 25 -21.42 -9.82 -36.22
CA TYR A 25 -20.67 -10.12 -35.03
C TYR A 25 -20.61 -8.76 -34.32
N ALA A 26 -21.53 -8.54 -33.37
CA ALA A 26 -21.34 -7.52 -32.38
C ALA A 26 -20.01 -7.92 -31.75
N LYS A 27 -18.94 -7.23 -32.16
CA LYS A 27 -17.68 -7.27 -31.44
C LYS A 27 -18.07 -6.71 -30.08
N GLU A 28 -18.38 -7.62 -29.16
CA GLU A 28 -18.66 -7.30 -27.78
C GLU A 28 -17.52 -6.36 -27.39
N ALA A 29 -17.85 -5.10 -27.15
CA ALA A 29 -16.86 -4.13 -26.73
C ALA A 29 -16.39 -4.66 -25.38
N THR A 30 -15.30 -5.41 -25.39
CA THR A 30 -14.68 -5.95 -24.19
C THR A 30 -14.35 -4.73 -23.35
N SER A 31 -15.21 -4.45 -22.37
CA SER A 31 -15.03 -3.30 -21.50
C SER A 31 -13.66 -3.44 -20.85
N GLU A 32 -12.89 -2.36 -20.83
CA GLU A 32 -11.57 -2.39 -20.19
C GLU A 32 -11.72 -2.93 -18.75
N PRO A 33 -10.81 -3.83 -18.33
CA PRO A 33 -10.84 -4.40 -16.99
C PRO A 33 -10.67 -3.28 -15.96
N ILE A 34 -11.33 -3.43 -14.81
CA ILE A 34 -11.09 -2.53 -13.68
C ILE A 34 -9.69 -2.80 -13.15
N GLN A 35 -8.88 -1.76 -12.98
CA GLN A 35 -7.51 -1.88 -12.46
C GLN A 35 -7.45 -1.48 -10.99
N ILE A 36 -6.98 -2.38 -10.14
CA ILE A 36 -6.88 -2.20 -8.70
C ILE A 36 -5.43 -2.33 -8.28
N VAL A 37 -4.94 -1.29 -7.61
CA VAL A 37 -3.59 -1.26 -7.02
C VAL A 37 -3.70 -1.25 -5.50
N VAL A 38 -2.97 -2.13 -4.84
CA VAL A 38 -2.87 -2.18 -3.38
C VAL A 38 -1.46 -1.79 -2.95
N LEU A 39 -1.38 -0.80 -2.06
CA LEU A 39 -0.16 -0.32 -1.44
C LEU A 39 -0.25 -0.53 0.07
N GLY A 40 0.86 -0.92 0.70
CA GLY A 40 0.85 -1.01 2.15
C GLY A 40 1.82 -1.97 2.81
N ASP A 41 1.44 -2.37 4.02
CA ASP A 41 2.20 -3.23 4.92
C ASP A 41 1.73 -4.70 4.90
N SER A 42 2.03 -5.44 5.97
CA SER A 42 1.65 -6.85 6.13
C SER A 42 0.13 -7.08 6.14
N ILE A 43 -0.68 -6.10 6.55
CA ILE A 43 -2.14 -6.21 6.56
C ILE A 43 -2.65 -6.26 5.12
N ALA A 44 -2.21 -5.33 4.28
CA ALA A 44 -2.53 -5.28 2.85
C ALA A 44 -1.93 -6.44 2.06
N LYS A 45 -0.76 -6.95 2.46
CA LYS A 45 -0.18 -8.15 1.86
C LYS A 45 -1.01 -9.42 2.17
N GLY A 46 -1.78 -9.41 3.26
CA GLY A 46 -2.43 -10.62 3.77
C GLY A 46 -1.44 -11.56 4.47
N TYR A 47 -0.54 -11.01 5.29
CA TYR A 47 0.50 -11.79 5.97
C TYR A 47 -0.08 -12.96 6.76
N CYS A 48 0.45 -14.16 6.52
CA CYS A 48 0.23 -15.34 7.34
C CYS A 48 1.59 -15.89 7.79
N GLY A 49 1.72 -16.17 9.10
CA GLY A 49 2.95 -16.75 9.65
C GLY A 49 3.37 -18.05 8.95
N ALA A 50 4.65 -18.40 9.07
CA ALA A 50 5.22 -19.59 8.44
C ALA A 50 4.38 -20.86 8.73
N ASN A 51 4.10 -21.64 7.68
CA ASN A 51 3.33 -22.90 7.71
C ASN A 51 1.81 -22.77 7.90
N LYS A 52 1.22 -21.62 7.56
CA LYS A 52 -0.25 -21.46 7.45
C LYS A 52 -0.69 -21.43 5.97
N PRO A 53 -1.95 -21.80 5.65
CA PRO A 53 -2.50 -21.53 4.33
C PRO A 53 -2.39 -20.03 4.01
N GLU A 54 -2.05 -19.70 2.75
CA GLU A 54 -2.08 -18.31 2.27
C GLU A 54 -3.47 -17.72 2.59
N LEU A 55 -3.49 -16.55 3.23
CA LEU A 55 -4.73 -15.82 3.45
C LEU A 55 -5.18 -15.18 2.14
N TYR A 56 -6.49 -15.12 1.98
CA TYR A 56 -7.10 -14.35 0.93
C TYR A 56 -7.13 -12.88 1.37
N CYS A 57 -6.22 -12.07 0.83
CA CYS A 57 -6.03 -10.68 1.28
C CYS A 57 -7.23 -9.79 0.92
N TYR A 58 -7.51 -8.79 1.77
CA TYR A 58 -8.69 -7.94 1.62
C TYR A 58 -8.77 -7.25 0.25
N GLY A 59 -7.62 -6.82 -0.28
CA GLY A 59 -7.57 -6.10 -1.55
C GLY A 59 -8.03 -6.96 -2.73
N GLN A 60 -7.75 -8.26 -2.70
CA GLN A 60 -8.21 -9.18 -3.74
C GLN A 60 -9.73 -9.40 -3.65
N THR A 61 -10.25 -9.53 -2.43
CA THR A 61 -11.70 -9.59 -2.17
C THR A 61 -12.41 -8.35 -2.73
N VAL A 62 -11.88 -7.16 -2.43
CA VAL A 62 -12.44 -5.90 -2.94
C VAL A 62 -12.42 -5.86 -4.46
N ALA A 63 -11.32 -6.28 -5.09
CA ALA A 63 -11.20 -6.31 -6.55
C ALA A 63 -12.24 -7.23 -7.21
N GLU A 64 -12.45 -8.43 -6.66
CA GLU A 64 -13.48 -9.36 -7.15
C GLU A 64 -14.88 -8.79 -6.99
N GLU A 65 -15.19 -8.18 -5.85
CA GLU A 65 -16.52 -7.63 -5.58
C GLU A 65 -16.87 -6.43 -6.47
N ILE A 66 -15.92 -5.53 -6.72
CA ILE A 66 -16.16 -4.38 -7.63
C ILE A 66 -16.30 -4.85 -9.08
N ALA A 67 -15.50 -5.84 -9.50
CA ALA A 67 -15.57 -6.42 -10.84
C ALA A 67 -16.90 -7.12 -11.06
N GLN A 68 -17.33 -7.93 -10.09
CA GLN A 68 -18.62 -8.60 -10.13
C GLN A 68 -19.78 -7.60 -10.17
N GLY A 69 -19.74 -6.55 -9.33
CA GLY A 69 -20.80 -5.54 -9.30
C GLY A 69 -20.94 -4.83 -10.65
N ALA A 70 -19.82 -4.50 -11.27
CA ALA A 70 -19.77 -3.84 -12.57
C ALA A 70 -20.02 -4.76 -13.77
N GLY A 71 -20.02 -6.08 -13.58
CA GLY A 71 -20.03 -7.05 -14.67
C GLY A 71 -18.81 -6.95 -15.59
N LYS A 72 -17.65 -6.59 -15.03
CA LYS A 72 -16.37 -6.42 -15.76
C LYS A 72 -15.33 -7.41 -15.27
N SER A 73 -14.30 -7.65 -16.07
CA SER A 73 -13.07 -8.28 -15.59
C SER A 73 -12.23 -7.30 -14.77
N TYR A 74 -11.21 -7.82 -14.07
CA TYR A 74 -10.28 -6.99 -13.29
C TYR A 74 -8.82 -7.39 -13.46
N LEU A 75 -7.95 -6.39 -13.26
CA LEU A 75 -6.51 -6.54 -13.07
C LEU A 75 -6.16 -6.10 -11.65
N TYR A 76 -5.43 -6.94 -10.94
CA TYR A 76 -5.10 -6.72 -9.54
C TYR A 76 -3.58 -6.78 -9.35
N GLN A 77 -2.99 -5.70 -8.84
CA GLN A 77 -1.60 -5.64 -8.42
C GLN A 77 -1.49 -5.28 -6.94
N ASN A 78 -0.76 -6.09 -6.18
CA ASN A 78 -0.47 -5.86 -4.77
C ASN A 78 1.02 -5.61 -4.56
N TYR A 79 1.36 -4.37 -4.21
CA TYR A 79 2.72 -3.93 -3.93
C TYR A 79 3.01 -3.86 -2.42
N ALA A 80 2.11 -4.34 -1.57
CA ALA A 80 2.30 -4.31 -0.13
C ALA A 80 3.50 -5.17 0.31
N LYS A 81 4.27 -4.67 1.29
CA LYS A 81 5.47 -5.32 1.81
C LYS A 81 5.44 -5.38 3.33
N ASN A 82 5.75 -6.56 3.88
CA ASN A 82 5.78 -6.77 5.33
C ASN A 82 6.73 -5.79 6.03
N GLY A 83 6.28 -5.24 7.16
CA GLY A 83 7.12 -4.53 8.12
C GLY A 83 7.67 -3.18 7.70
N LEU A 84 7.35 -2.69 6.48
CA LEU A 84 7.81 -1.37 6.05
C LEU A 84 7.03 -0.26 6.76
N ALA A 85 7.76 0.67 7.38
CA ALA A 85 7.24 1.97 7.78
C ALA A 85 7.08 2.89 6.56
N THR A 86 6.34 3.98 6.71
CA THR A 86 5.96 4.89 5.61
C THR A 86 7.18 5.38 4.81
N ARG A 87 8.26 5.80 5.50
CA ARG A 87 9.52 6.20 4.83
C ARG A 87 10.11 5.09 3.97
N GLU A 88 10.22 3.89 4.52
CA GLU A 88 10.82 2.77 3.81
C GLU A 88 9.96 2.31 2.64
N PHE A 89 8.63 2.39 2.77
CA PHE A 89 7.71 2.12 1.68
C PHE A 89 7.90 3.11 0.53
N ASN A 90 8.01 4.41 0.84
CA ASN A 90 8.31 5.45 -0.15
C ASN A 90 9.61 5.18 -0.90
N GLU A 91 10.69 4.89 -0.16
CA GLU A 91 12.02 4.69 -0.72
C GLU A 91 12.17 3.39 -1.52
N LYS A 92 11.62 2.29 -1.00
CA LYS A 92 11.89 0.94 -1.52
C LYS A 92 10.81 0.43 -2.49
N VAL A 93 9.60 0.97 -2.43
CA VAL A 93 8.45 0.46 -3.19
C VAL A 93 7.88 1.55 -4.08
N LEU A 94 7.39 2.65 -3.52
CA LEU A 94 6.58 3.63 -4.25
C LEU A 94 7.35 4.37 -5.36
N LYS A 95 8.66 4.54 -5.20
CA LYS A 95 9.55 5.11 -6.23
C LYS A 95 9.89 4.15 -7.38
N GLY A 96 9.44 2.89 -7.32
CA GLY A 96 9.66 1.91 -8.37
C GLY A 96 8.80 2.22 -9.61
N GLN A 97 9.42 2.19 -10.80
CA GLN A 97 8.73 2.49 -12.06
C GLN A 97 7.50 1.59 -12.28
N GLU A 98 7.61 0.29 -11.97
CA GLU A 98 6.50 -0.66 -12.09
C GLU A 98 5.27 -0.25 -11.25
N VAL A 99 5.50 0.29 -10.05
CA VAL A 99 4.44 0.75 -9.15
C VAL A 99 3.79 2.01 -9.73
N GLN A 100 4.60 2.96 -10.20
CA GLN A 100 4.11 4.20 -10.80
C GLN A 100 3.34 3.95 -12.10
N ASP A 101 3.80 3.03 -12.94
CA ASP A 101 3.12 2.61 -14.16
C ASP A 101 1.75 2.01 -13.82
N SER A 102 1.68 1.14 -12.81
CA SER A 102 0.40 0.57 -12.35
C SER A 102 -0.53 1.61 -11.75
N LEU A 103 0.00 2.59 -11.00
CA LEU A 103 -0.79 3.72 -10.49
C LEU A 103 -1.40 4.54 -11.63
N SER A 104 -0.68 4.75 -12.73
CA SER A 104 -1.20 5.46 -13.92
C SER A 104 -2.35 4.74 -14.62
N GLY A 105 -2.46 3.42 -14.41
CA GLY A 105 -3.55 2.59 -14.90
C GLY A 105 -4.70 2.41 -13.91
N ALA A 106 -4.51 2.72 -12.63
CA ALA A 106 -5.42 2.34 -11.56
C ALA A 106 -6.75 3.11 -11.60
N ASP A 107 -7.86 2.38 -11.47
CA ASP A 107 -9.19 2.96 -11.23
C ASP A 107 -9.50 3.02 -9.72
N VAL A 108 -8.92 2.08 -8.96
CA VAL A 108 -9.03 2.01 -7.49
C VAL A 108 -7.65 1.79 -6.88
N ILE A 109 -7.30 2.59 -5.88
CA ILE A 109 -6.06 2.48 -5.12
C ILE A 109 -6.41 2.25 -3.64
N LEU A 110 -5.94 1.13 -3.08
CA LEU A 110 -6.16 0.77 -1.68
C LEU A 110 -4.86 0.93 -0.91
N ILE A 111 -4.90 1.62 0.24
CA ILE A 111 -3.71 1.96 1.01
C ILE A 111 -3.87 1.54 2.47
N THR A 112 -2.93 0.74 2.98
CA THR A 112 -2.80 0.41 4.42
C THR A 112 -1.35 0.55 4.85
N MET A 113 -1.00 1.64 5.52
CA MET A 113 0.37 1.87 6.03
C MET A 113 0.34 2.75 7.29
N GLY A 114 1.48 2.87 7.97
CA GLY A 114 1.65 3.69 9.17
C GLY A 114 1.78 2.88 10.46
N SER A 115 1.20 1.67 10.53
CA SER A 115 1.30 0.83 11.73
C SER A 115 2.75 0.55 12.13
N ASN A 116 3.64 0.32 11.16
CA ASN A 116 5.06 0.05 11.40
C ASN A 116 5.85 1.29 11.85
N ASP A 117 5.41 2.51 11.54
CA ASP A 117 6.04 3.74 12.07
C ASP A 117 5.93 3.75 13.61
N LEU A 118 4.76 3.42 14.14
CA LEU A 118 4.52 3.23 15.57
C LEU A 118 5.31 2.05 16.15
N LEU A 119 5.22 0.87 15.53
CA LEU A 119 5.89 -0.34 16.06
C LEU A 119 7.42 -0.20 16.07
N ASN A 120 8.00 0.48 15.08
CA ASN A 120 9.44 0.72 15.03
C ASN A 120 9.89 1.73 16.08
N GLU A 121 9.12 2.80 16.32
CA GLU A 121 9.43 3.75 17.39
C GLU A 121 9.34 3.09 18.76
N PHE A 122 8.33 2.23 18.98
CA PHE A 122 8.21 1.46 20.21
C PHE A 122 9.44 0.58 20.45
N LYS A 123 9.87 -0.20 19.44
CA LYS A 123 11.07 -1.05 19.54
C LYS A 123 12.32 -0.23 19.88
N LYS A 124 12.51 0.92 19.22
CA LYS A 124 13.64 1.81 19.45
C LYS A 124 13.62 2.39 20.87
N THR A 125 12.50 2.94 21.29
CA THR A 125 12.29 3.49 22.64
C THR A 125 12.53 2.44 23.72
N ALA A 126 11.98 1.23 23.53
CA ALA A 126 12.21 0.11 24.45
C ALA A 126 13.69 -0.25 24.53
N GLN A 127 14.40 -0.31 23.39
CA GLN A 127 15.82 -0.65 23.37
C GLN A 127 16.67 0.38 24.14
N GLU A 128 16.42 1.67 23.90
CA GLU A 128 17.13 2.78 24.55
C GLU A 128 16.89 2.81 26.06
N ILE A 129 15.65 2.61 26.50
CA ILE A 129 15.29 2.68 27.93
C ILE A 129 15.79 1.47 28.71
N LEU A 130 15.71 0.28 28.11
CA LEU A 130 16.25 -0.95 28.70
C LEU A 130 17.78 -1.00 28.64
N ASN A 131 18.42 -0.08 27.91
CA ASN A 131 19.86 -0.02 27.72
C ASN A 131 20.43 -1.38 27.28
N THR A 132 19.77 -1.99 26.29
CA THR A 132 20.11 -3.30 25.77
C THR A 132 20.68 -3.21 24.35
N ASP A 133 21.71 -4.00 24.08
CA ASP A 133 22.26 -4.16 22.73
C ASP A 133 21.35 -5.05 21.85
N THR A 134 20.34 -5.69 22.45
CA THR A 134 19.38 -6.55 21.74
C THR A 134 18.54 -5.71 20.77
N LYS A 135 18.66 -6.01 19.48
CA LYS A 135 17.72 -5.51 18.47
C LYS A 135 16.50 -6.40 18.43
N PHE A 136 15.34 -5.85 18.81
CA PHE A 136 14.08 -6.58 18.76
C PHE A 136 13.67 -6.86 17.32
N LYS A 137 13.31 -8.11 17.03
CA LYS A 137 12.81 -8.54 15.73
C LYS A 137 11.35 -8.16 15.55
N SER A 138 10.57 -8.16 16.64
CA SER A 138 9.15 -7.80 16.63
C SER A 138 8.76 -6.90 17.80
N ALA A 139 7.58 -6.27 17.70
CA ALA A 139 7.01 -5.50 18.80
C ALA A 139 6.68 -6.40 20.01
N ASP A 140 6.23 -7.64 19.78
CA ASP A 140 5.98 -8.61 20.85
C ASP A 140 7.24 -8.96 21.65
N GLU A 141 8.37 -9.13 20.95
CA GLU A 141 9.67 -9.36 21.60
C GLU A 141 10.06 -8.16 22.47
N ALA A 142 9.95 -6.95 21.91
CA ALA A 142 10.21 -5.72 22.66
C ALA A 142 9.28 -5.60 23.88
N LEU A 143 7.99 -5.86 23.72
CA LEU A 143 7.00 -5.74 24.79
C LEU A 143 7.24 -6.78 25.89
N LYS A 144 7.58 -8.02 25.51
CA LYS A 144 7.93 -9.08 26.47
C LYS A 144 9.15 -8.69 27.30
N GLU A 145 10.19 -8.17 26.65
CA GLU A 145 11.41 -7.72 27.32
C GLU A 145 11.15 -6.53 28.25
N VAL A 146 10.36 -5.56 27.79
CA VAL A 146 9.88 -4.45 28.64
C VAL A 146 9.13 -4.98 29.86
N THR A 147 8.19 -5.89 29.65
CA THR A 147 7.37 -6.46 30.73
C THR A 147 8.24 -7.16 31.78
N GLU A 148 9.25 -7.92 31.35
CA GLU A 148 10.15 -8.62 32.27
C GLU A 148 11.02 -7.64 33.08
N HIS A 149 11.56 -6.60 32.44
CA HIS A 149 12.37 -5.60 33.14
C HIS A 149 11.54 -4.72 34.09
N VAL A 150 10.29 -4.42 33.74
CA VAL A 150 9.36 -3.66 34.59
C VAL A 150 9.06 -4.39 35.91
N LYS A 151 9.05 -5.74 35.92
CA LYS A 151 8.91 -6.51 37.18
C LYS A 151 10.02 -6.20 38.19
N SER A 152 11.24 -6.01 37.70
CA SER A 152 12.42 -5.74 38.54
C SER A 152 12.63 -4.24 38.79
N ASN A 153 12.18 -3.38 37.88
CA ASN A 153 12.25 -1.93 38.00
C ASN A 153 10.95 -1.27 37.49
N PRO A 154 9.92 -1.14 38.36
CA PRO A 154 8.63 -0.59 37.97
C PRO A 154 8.67 0.82 37.39
N LEU A 155 9.70 1.63 37.67
CA LEU A 155 9.81 2.99 37.16
C LEU A 155 10.12 3.05 35.65
N LEU A 156 10.58 1.96 35.04
CA LEU A 156 10.84 1.90 33.60
C LEU A 156 9.60 2.15 32.77
N ILE A 157 8.42 1.74 33.25
CA ILE A 157 7.16 1.94 32.51
C ILE A 157 6.86 3.43 32.30
N PHE A 158 7.16 4.29 33.27
CA PHE A 158 6.95 5.73 33.17
C PHE A 158 7.88 6.37 32.15
N ARG A 159 9.13 5.90 32.05
CA ARG A 159 10.09 6.38 31.04
C ARG A 159 9.62 6.02 29.63
N ILE A 160 9.08 4.80 29.46
CA ILE A 160 8.55 4.34 28.16
C ILE A 160 7.32 5.16 27.78
N ILE A 161 6.40 5.35 28.73
CA ILE A 161 5.21 6.18 28.54
C ILE A 161 5.59 7.61 28.15
N ASP A 162 6.54 8.23 28.85
CA ASP A 162 6.99 9.60 28.57
C ASP A 162 7.66 9.72 27.20
N ALA A 163 8.53 8.78 26.84
CA ALA A 163 9.18 8.77 25.53
C ALA A 163 8.17 8.59 24.37
N LEU A 164 7.22 7.66 24.51
CA LEU A 164 6.17 7.43 23.50
C LEU A 164 5.20 8.61 23.41
N GLY A 165 4.81 9.20 24.56
CA GLY A 165 3.92 10.36 24.59
C GLY A 165 4.49 11.60 23.91
N ASN A 166 5.81 11.71 23.83
CA ASN A 166 6.53 12.78 23.15
C ASN A 166 6.96 12.41 21.72
N TRP A 167 6.31 11.44 21.09
CA TRP A 167 6.65 11.02 19.72
C TRP A 167 6.51 12.17 18.72
N ASP A 168 7.50 12.28 17.83
CA ASP A 168 7.51 13.23 16.74
C ASP A 168 6.65 12.75 15.55
N TYR A 169 5.42 13.26 15.51
CA TYR A 169 4.49 13.00 14.41
C TYR A 169 4.85 13.72 13.11
N GLN A 170 5.77 14.70 13.13
CA GLN A 170 6.12 15.48 11.95
C GLN A 170 6.75 14.60 10.87
N GLU A 171 7.58 13.63 11.28
CA GLU A 171 8.18 12.69 10.35
C GLU A 171 7.10 11.84 9.66
N PHE A 172 6.17 11.27 10.44
CA PHE A 172 5.07 10.48 9.88
C PHE A 172 4.23 11.31 8.89
N GLU A 173 3.83 12.54 9.27
CA GLU A 173 3.06 13.41 8.38
C GLU A 173 3.85 13.77 7.12
N THR A 174 5.16 14.03 7.23
CA THR A 174 6.02 14.33 6.07
C THR A 174 6.09 13.15 5.10
N GLN A 175 6.28 11.94 5.61
CA GLN A 175 6.35 10.73 4.78
C GLN A 175 4.99 10.38 4.17
N TRP A 176 3.90 10.62 4.89
CA TRP A 176 2.55 10.45 4.37
C TRP A 176 2.28 11.42 3.20
N ILE A 177 2.65 12.70 3.36
CA ILE A 177 2.56 13.71 2.30
C ILE A 177 3.39 13.31 1.08
N GLU A 178 4.65 12.88 1.27
CA GLU A 178 5.50 12.42 0.15
C GLU A 178 4.87 11.23 -0.60
N ALA A 179 4.27 10.29 0.14
CA ALA A 179 3.58 9.15 -0.45
C ALA A 179 2.39 9.62 -1.31
N MET A 180 1.55 10.48 -0.75
CA MET A 180 0.34 10.96 -1.41
C MET A 180 0.64 11.90 -2.59
N ASP A 181 1.69 12.72 -2.51
CA ASP A 181 2.18 13.53 -3.64
C ASP A 181 2.62 12.63 -4.80
N THR A 182 3.38 11.57 -4.50
CA THR A 182 3.82 10.61 -5.51
C THR A 182 2.62 9.92 -6.16
N ILE A 183 1.70 9.38 -5.35
CA ILE A 183 0.48 8.71 -5.84
C ILE A 183 -0.35 9.66 -6.70
N SER A 184 -0.55 10.89 -6.24
CA SER A 184 -1.35 11.90 -6.96
C SER A 184 -0.70 12.32 -8.28
N SER A 185 0.63 12.32 -8.36
CA SER A 185 1.35 12.64 -9.59
C SER A 185 1.29 11.53 -10.65
N CYS A 186 1.04 10.28 -10.23
CA CYS A 186 1.00 9.12 -11.11
C CYS A 186 -0.42 8.71 -11.49
N LYS A 187 -1.39 8.81 -10.57
CA LYS A 187 -2.74 8.25 -10.74
C LYS A 187 -3.54 8.92 -11.86
N LYS A 188 -4.54 8.21 -12.38
CA LYS A 188 -5.61 8.81 -13.20
C LYS A 188 -6.41 9.83 -12.38
N GLU A 189 -6.99 10.83 -13.04
CA GLU A 189 -7.75 11.90 -12.38
C GLU A 189 -8.93 11.32 -11.58
N GLU A 190 -9.65 10.38 -12.20
CA GLU A 190 -10.84 9.69 -11.69
C GLU A 190 -10.56 8.54 -10.71
N ALA A 191 -9.29 8.18 -10.48
CA ALA A 191 -8.95 7.06 -9.60
C ALA A 191 -9.47 7.31 -8.17
N GLN A 192 -10.26 6.37 -7.66
CA GLN A 192 -10.74 6.38 -6.27
C GLN A 192 -9.63 5.86 -5.36
N ILE A 193 -9.37 6.57 -4.25
CA ILE A 193 -8.37 6.18 -3.26
C ILE A 193 -9.08 5.87 -1.95
N VAL A 194 -8.80 4.72 -1.36
CA VAL A 194 -9.30 4.33 -0.03
C VAL A 194 -8.11 4.03 0.87
N VAL A 195 -8.02 4.75 1.98
CA VAL A 195 -7.00 4.62 3.00
C VAL A 195 -7.61 3.98 4.23
N THR A 196 -7.03 2.90 4.74
CA THR A 196 -7.40 2.39 6.06
C THR A 196 -6.75 3.24 7.15
N ASN A 197 -7.52 3.61 8.18
CA ASN A 197 -6.92 4.15 9.39
C ASN A 197 -6.35 3.00 10.25
N ILE A 198 -5.52 3.35 11.23
CA ILE A 198 -4.75 2.39 12.03
C ILE A 198 -5.61 1.96 13.22
N TYR A 199 -5.85 0.66 13.39
CA TYR A 199 -6.44 0.12 14.61
C TYR A 199 -5.37 -0.17 15.65
N ASN A 200 -5.75 -0.23 16.93
CA ASN A 200 -4.83 -0.58 18.01
C ASN A 200 -4.40 -2.05 17.93
N PRO A 201 -3.13 -2.34 17.58
CA PRO A 201 -2.66 -3.71 17.40
C PRO A 201 -2.43 -4.45 18.73
N VAL A 202 -2.38 -3.73 19.85
CA VAL A 202 -2.12 -4.29 21.17
C VAL A 202 -3.36 -4.29 22.07
N LYS A 203 -4.54 -4.01 21.50
CA LYS A 203 -5.81 -3.93 22.23
C LYS A 203 -6.17 -5.22 23.00
N GLN A 204 -5.72 -6.36 22.49
CA GLN A 204 -5.92 -7.67 23.11
C GLN A 204 -4.78 -8.08 24.06
N MET A 205 -3.71 -7.28 24.16
CA MET A 205 -2.60 -7.55 25.05
C MET A 205 -2.92 -7.03 26.45
N GLU A 206 -2.52 -7.78 27.48
CA GLU A 206 -2.66 -7.39 28.89
C GLU A 206 -1.63 -6.31 29.25
N LEU A 207 -1.79 -5.10 28.72
CA LEU A 207 -0.95 -3.95 29.04
C LEU A 207 -1.43 -3.24 30.32
N PRO A 208 -0.52 -2.61 31.09
CA PRO A 208 -0.91 -1.65 32.11
C PRO A 208 -1.81 -0.57 31.49
N GLY A 209 -2.93 -0.22 32.13
CA GLY A 209 -3.94 0.66 31.55
C GLY A 209 -3.41 2.03 31.06
N THR A 210 -2.39 2.57 31.74
CA THR A 210 -1.72 3.81 31.32
C THR A 210 -0.94 3.66 30.02
N MET A 211 -0.32 2.50 29.77
CA MET A 211 0.41 2.24 28.53
C MET A 211 -0.54 2.05 27.35
N ASN A 212 -1.66 1.34 27.56
CA ASN A 212 -2.67 1.20 26.51
C ASN A 212 -3.24 2.56 26.10
N GLN A 213 -3.52 3.45 27.05
CA GLN A 213 -4.00 4.80 26.75
C GLN A 213 -3.01 5.59 25.89
N VAL A 214 -1.71 5.53 26.20
CA VAL A 214 -0.67 6.21 25.41
C VAL A 214 -0.63 5.70 23.98
N VAL A 215 -0.74 4.38 23.78
CA VAL A 215 -0.79 3.78 22.44
C VAL A 215 -2.05 4.24 21.69
N GLU A 216 -3.22 4.24 22.34
CA GLU A 216 -4.47 4.74 21.75
C GLU A 216 -4.38 6.24 21.39
N ASP A 217 -3.75 7.06 22.23
CA ASP A 217 -3.56 8.49 21.97
C ASP A 217 -2.66 8.73 20.76
N ILE A 218 -1.57 7.96 20.66
CA ILE A 218 -0.65 7.99 19.53
C ILE A 218 -1.36 7.59 18.23
N ILE A 219 -2.06 6.45 18.24
CA ILE A 219 -2.81 5.97 17.08
C ILE A 219 -3.90 6.97 16.69
N GLY A 220 -4.59 7.56 17.67
CA GLY A 220 -5.55 8.63 17.46
C GLY A 220 -4.94 9.86 16.80
N ASN A 221 -3.72 10.26 17.19
CA ASN A 221 -2.99 11.34 16.54
C ASN A 221 -2.61 11.01 15.09
N MET A 222 -2.11 9.79 14.83
CA MET A 222 -1.81 9.33 13.47
C MET A 222 -3.05 9.33 12.59
N ASN A 223 -4.16 8.77 13.09
CA ASN A 223 -5.43 8.74 12.36
C ASN A 223 -5.98 10.13 12.08
N ARG A 224 -5.82 11.09 13.02
CA ARG A 224 -6.15 12.50 12.76
C ARG A 224 -5.31 13.10 11.63
N ILE A 225 -4.05 12.72 11.49
CA ILE A 225 -3.21 13.16 10.36
C ILE A 225 -3.76 12.58 9.05
N LEU A 226 -4.09 11.29 9.02
CA LEU A 226 -4.73 10.65 7.87
C LEU A 226 -6.06 11.32 7.51
N GLU A 227 -6.91 11.61 8.49
CA GLU A 227 -8.19 12.28 8.26
C GLU A 227 -7.99 13.72 7.75
N LYS A 228 -7.11 14.50 8.38
CA LYS A 228 -6.81 15.89 8.00
C LYS A 228 -6.36 16.02 6.54
N ARG A 229 -5.61 15.03 6.03
CA ARG A 229 -5.07 15.03 4.65
C ARG A 229 -6.04 14.44 3.62
N SER A 230 -7.15 13.84 4.05
CA SER A 230 -8.13 13.19 3.16
C SER A 230 -8.73 14.12 2.11
N SER A 231 -9.17 15.33 2.52
CA SER A 231 -9.76 16.29 1.59
C SER A 231 -8.73 16.89 0.62
N GLU A 232 -7.46 16.99 1.04
CA GLU A 232 -6.37 17.52 0.23
C GLU A 232 -6.04 16.58 -0.94
N TYR A 233 -6.04 15.27 -0.69
CA TYR A 233 -5.70 14.26 -1.68
C TYR A 233 -6.89 13.48 -2.26
N GLY A 234 -8.12 13.80 -1.81
CA GLY A 234 -9.36 13.22 -2.32
C GLY A 234 -9.56 11.74 -2.00
N TYR A 235 -8.94 11.20 -0.95
CA TYR A 235 -9.17 9.81 -0.53
C TYR A 235 -10.27 9.68 0.53
N GLN A 236 -10.89 8.50 0.59
CA GLN A 236 -11.83 8.13 1.63
C GLN A 236 -11.12 7.35 2.75
N ILE A 237 -11.60 7.49 3.98
CA ILE A 237 -11.11 6.73 5.13
C ILE A 237 -11.98 5.49 5.36
N ALA A 238 -11.35 4.32 5.35
CA ALA A 238 -11.91 3.08 5.88
C ALA A 238 -11.57 2.99 7.38
N ASP A 239 -12.57 3.17 8.25
CA ASP A 239 -12.39 3.25 9.70
C ASP A 239 -12.24 1.85 10.35
N LEU A 240 -11.00 1.35 10.35
CA LEU A 240 -10.64 0.13 11.06
C LEU A 240 -10.48 0.36 12.58
N ALA A 241 -10.10 1.57 13.01
CA ALA A 241 -9.84 1.89 14.41
C ALA A 241 -11.07 1.66 15.31
N ASN A 242 -12.26 2.00 14.82
CA ASN A 242 -13.53 1.78 15.53
C ASN A 242 -14.24 0.47 15.14
N SER A 243 -13.57 -0.40 14.36
CA SER A 243 -14.14 -1.65 13.89
C SER A 243 -13.96 -2.83 14.88
N GLN A 244 -14.41 -4.01 14.45
CA GLN A 244 -14.22 -5.27 15.19
C GLN A 244 -13.00 -6.07 14.71
N VAL A 245 -12.13 -5.52 13.85
CA VAL A 245 -10.96 -6.22 13.29
C VAL A 245 -10.07 -6.80 14.38
N THR A 246 -9.88 -6.10 15.51
CA THR A 246 -9.09 -6.59 16.66
C THR A 246 -9.65 -7.85 17.34
N LYS A 247 -10.87 -8.28 17.01
CA LYS A 247 -11.44 -9.57 17.48
C LYS A 247 -11.08 -10.74 16.55
N HIS A 248 -10.57 -10.44 15.35
CA HIS A 248 -10.27 -11.38 14.28
C HIS A 248 -8.81 -11.25 13.88
N VAL A 249 -7.93 -11.44 14.86
CA VAL A 249 -6.47 -11.41 14.69
C VAL A 249 -5.91 -12.81 14.90
N GLN A 250 -4.76 -13.05 14.26
CA GLN A 250 -3.97 -14.25 14.42
C GLN A 250 -3.43 -14.37 15.85
N LYS A 251 -2.76 -15.50 16.14
CA LYS A 251 -2.17 -15.77 17.46
C LYS A 251 -1.10 -14.75 17.91
N ASP A 252 -0.56 -13.97 16.99
CA ASP A 252 0.36 -12.88 17.31
C ASP A 252 -0.37 -11.65 17.89
N GLY A 253 -1.70 -11.61 17.85
CA GLY A 253 -2.51 -10.52 18.39
C GLY A 253 -2.52 -9.26 17.52
N LEU A 254 -1.68 -9.20 16.47
CA LEU A 254 -1.46 -8.04 15.62
C LEU A 254 -2.12 -8.21 14.26
N HIS A 255 -1.84 -9.31 13.56
CA HIS A 255 -2.22 -9.44 12.14
C HIS A 255 -3.62 -10.02 12.00
N PRO A 256 -4.48 -9.52 11.10
CA PRO A 256 -5.81 -10.10 10.87
C PRO A 256 -5.73 -11.56 10.45
N ASP A 257 -6.67 -12.38 10.92
CA ASP A 257 -6.93 -13.70 10.34
C ASP A 257 -7.84 -13.57 9.10
N GLN A 258 -8.35 -14.68 8.55
CA GLN A 258 -9.22 -14.60 7.37
C GLN A 258 -10.51 -13.80 7.64
N ALA A 259 -11.15 -14.00 8.79
CA ALA A 259 -12.35 -13.25 9.13
C ALA A 259 -12.03 -11.75 9.31
N GLY A 260 -10.83 -11.43 9.81
CA GLY A 260 -10.34 -10.06 9.88
C GLY A 260 -10.08 -9.46 8.50
N GLN A 261 -9.48 -10.20 7.57
CA GLN A 261 -9.29 -9.78 6.17
C GLN A 261 -10.63 -9.54 5.47
N ASP A 262 -11.62 -10.42 5.68
CA ASP A 262 -12.96 -10.28 5.13
C ASP A 262 -13.66 -9.03 5.67
N LEU A 263 -13.53 -8.75 6.97
CA LEU A 263 -14.09 -7.55 7.60
C LEU A 263 -13.41 -6.27 7.07
N ILE A 264 -12.09 -6.28 6.88
CA ILE A 264 -11.38 -5.15 6.26
C ILE A 264 -11.89 -4.93 4.83
N ALA A 265 -12.09 -6.00 4.06
CA ALA A 265 -12.61 -5.92 2.70
C ALA A 265 -14.00 -5.27 2.67
N GLU A 266 -14.90 -5.65 3.59
CA GLU A 266 -16.23 -5.04 3.71
C GLU A 266 -16.15 -3.53 3.99
N ILE A 267 -15.34 -3.13 4.99
CA ILE A 267 -15.20 -1.72 5.39
C ILE A 267 -14.60 -0.88 4.25
N VAL A 268 -13.57 -1.40 3.59
CA VAL A 268 -12.91 -0.75 2.44
C VAL A 268 -13.88 -0.67 1.25
N ARG A 269 -14.58 -1.77 0.92
CA ARG A 269 -15.54 -1.80 -0.19
C ARG A 269 -16.64 -0.78 -0.02
N ALA A 270 -17.10 -0.53 1.21
CA ALA A 270 -18.15 0.44 1.50
C ALA A 270 -17.77 1.89 1.13
N GLN A 271 -16.46 2.19 1.01
CA GLN A 271 -15.97 3.51 0.60
C GLN A 271 -15.89 3.69 -0.92
N ILE A 272 -16.09 2.62 -1.70
CA ILE A 272 -15.94 2.62 -3.16
C ILE A 272 -17.33 2.75 -3.82
N THR A 273 -17.46 3.69 -4.75
CA THR A 273 -18.73 4.01 -5.43
C THR A 273 -18.66 3.74 -6.95
N GLY A 274 -19.81 3.63 -7.62
CA GLY A 274 -19.87 3.46 -9.09
C GLY A 274 -19.64 2.04 -9.59
N TYR A 275 -19.59 1.06 -8.68
CA TYR A 275 -19.44 -0.37 -8.98
C TYR A 275 -20.52 -1.21 -8.27
N GLU A 276 -21.74 -0.66 -8.13
CA GLU A 276 -22.84 -1.28 -7.39
C GLU A 276 -23.26 -2.64 -7.99
N ARG A 277 -23.75 -3.55 -7.13
CA ARG A 277 -24.15 -4.92 -7.49
C ARG A 277 -25.36 -4.95 -8.42
N ASN A 278 -25.14 -4.73 -9.72
CA ASN A 278 -26.18 -4.83 -10.74
C ASN A 278 -26.30 -6.26 -11.32
N MET A 279 -25.41 -7.17 -10.93
CA MET A 279 -25.32 -8.53 -11.47
C MET A 279 -25.54 -9.61 -10.39
N PRO A 280 -26.20 -10.74 -10.73
CA PRO A 280 -26.25 -11.92 -9.87
C PRO A 280 -24.83 -12.49 -9.65
N LYS A 281 -24.66 -13.31 -8.61
CA LYS A 281 -23.37 -13.96 -8.27
C LYS A 281 -22.90 -14.91 -9.40
N SER A 282 -22.30 -14.37 -10.45
CA SER A 282 -21.52 -15.12 -11.44
C SER A 282 -20.03 -14.93 -11.17
N GLN A 283 -19.22 -15.93 -11.54
CA GLN A 283 -17.78 -15.78 -11.59
C GLN A 283 -17.42 -14.71 -12.63
N VAL A 284 -16.54 -13.78 -12.26
CA VAL A 284 -15.93 -12.80 -13.18
C VAL A 284 -14.48 -13.21 -13.41
N ASP A 285 -14.03 -13.09 -14.66
CA ASP A 285 -12.63 -13.36 -15.03
C ASP A 285 -11.71 -12.27 -14.48
N GLY A 286 -10.62 -12.65 -13.82
CA GLY A 286 -9.63 -11.71 -13.32
C GLY A 286 -8.23 -12.30 -13.24
N THR A 287 -7.23 -11.44 -13.38
CA THR A 287 -5.82 -11.82 -13.28
C THR A 287 -5.20 -11.10 -12.09
N ALA A 288 -4.80 -11.87 -11.08
CA ALA A 288 -3.95 -11.39 -10.00
C ALA A 288 -2.48 -11.54 -10.41
N VAL A 289 -1.71 -10.45 -10.40
CA VAL A 289 -0.28 -10.48 -10.70
C VAL A 289 0.50 -10.53 -9.38
N LYS A 290 1.25 -11.62 -9.15
CA LYS A 290 2.13 -11.76 -7.98
C LYS A 290 3.43 -11.02 -8.28
N VAL A 291 3.61 -9.84 -7.67
CA VAL A 291 4.84 -9.02 -7.83
C VAL A 291 6.00 -9.71 -7.12
N GLU A 292 7.16 -9.84 -7.79
CA GLU A 292 8.33 -10.56 -7.26
C GLU A 292 8.73 -10.06 -5.85
N GLU A 293 9.04 -11.02 -4.97
CA GLU A 293 9.46 -10.73 -3.59
C GLU A 293 10.95 -10.38 -3.55
N ILE A 294 11.30 -9.28 -2.88
CA ILE A 294 12.69 -9.04 -2.47
C ILE A 294 12.96 -9.98 -1.29
N PRO A 295 13.95 -10.90 -1.35
CA PRO A 295 14.17 -11.88 -0.28
C PRO A 295 14.45 -11.22 1.08
N GLU A 296 13.75 -11.68 2.14
CA GLU A 296 13.86 -11.17 3.52
C GLU A 296 15.30 -11.17 4.06
N GLU A 297 16.16 -12.10 3.62
CA GLU A 297 17.58 -12.16 4.02
C GLU A 297 18.38 -10.90 3.64
N LYS A 298 17.95 -10.15 2.62
CA LYS A 298 18.61 -8.88 2.26
C LYS A 298 18.13 -7.67 3.07
N GLN A 299 17.05 -7.78 3.85
CA GLN A 299 16.56 -6.66 4.67
C GLN A 299 17.30 -6.54 6.00
N SER A 300 17.87 -7.63 6.53
CA SER A 300 18.61 -7.62 7.81
C SER A 300 20.14 -7.45 7.67
N GLN A 301 20.66 -7.36 6.44
CA GLN A 301 22.10 -7.21 6.17
C GLN A 301 22.48 -5.95 5.37
N ILE A 302 21.67 -4.90 5.38
CA ILE A 302 22.11 -3.61 4.81
C ILE A 302 22.92 -2.87 5.88
N ARG A 303 24.21 -3.22 5.98
CA ARG A 303 25.22 -2.29 6.51
C ARG A 303 25.32 -1.10 5.53
N PRO A 304 25.51 0.14 6.00
CA PRO A 304 25.69 1.29 5.15
C PRO A 304 27.12 1.27 4.60
N GLU A 305 27.38 0.41 3.63
CA GLU A 305 28.67 0.39 2.95
C GLU A 305 28.48 0.54 1.44
N LYS A 306 29.02 1.68 0.97
CA LYS A 306 29.36 2.03 -0.41
C LYS A 306 28.33 2.90 -1.15
N TRP A 307 28.22 4.13 -0.65
CA TRP A 307 28.41 5.30 -1.50
C TRP A 307 29.72 5.12 -2.30
N GLY A 308 29.58 4.63 -3.52
CA GLY A 308 30.72 4.23 -4.34
C GLY A 308 30.43 4.29 -5.81
N ILE A 309 29.74 5.33 -6.30
CA ILE A 309 29.75 5.81 -7.71
C ILE A 309 29.46 7.33 -7.83
N CYS A 310 29.43 8.11 -6.74
CA CYS A 310 29.43 9.60 -6.82
C CYS A 310 30.83 10.24 -6.65
N LEU A 311 31.90 9.54 -7.05
CA LEU A 311 33.27 10.07 -7.07
C LEU A 311 33.75 10.53 -8.46
N ILE A 312 32.83 10.85 -9.38
CA ILE A 312 33.18 11.47 -10.68
C ILE A 312 32.70 12.93 -10.79
N LEU A 313 31.83 13.43 -9.90
CA LEU A 313 31.33 14.81 -9.97
C LEU A 313 31.90 15.79 -8.94
N ALA A 314 32.67 15.32 -7.94
CA ALA A 314 33.34 16.19 -6.97
C ALA A 314 34.75 16.65 -7.39
N ALA A 315 35.39 16.01 -8.39
CA ALA A 315 36.71 16.42 -8.89
C ALA A 315 36.65 17.57 -9.91
N VAL A 316 35.49 17.81 -10.55
CA VAL A 316 35.34 18.88 -11.56
C VAL A 316 35.03 20.24 -10.91
N MET A 317 34.38 20.26 -9.75
CA MET A 317 34.02 21.52 -9.06
C MET A 317 35.16 22.15 -8.25
N LEU A 318 36.21 21.39 -7.87
CA LEU A 318 37.42 21.94 -7.24
C LEU A 318 38.54 22.28 -8.25
N GLY A 319 38.50 21.71 -9.47
CA GLY A 319 39.39 22.09 -10.58
C GLY A 319 39.00 23.41 -11.26
N GLY A 320 37.70 23.68 -11.39
CA GLY A 320 37.19 24.92 -12.04
C GLY A 320 37.47 26.20 -11.25
N VAL A 321 37.48 26.14 -9.92
CA VAL A 321 37.73 27.32 -9.07
C VAL A 321 39.20 27.74 -9.08
N ARG A 322 40.15 26.81 -9.25
CA ARG A 322 41.58 27.15 -9.40
C ARG A 322 41.93 27.72 -10.77
N PHE A 323 41.21 27.35 -11.84
CA PHE A 323 41.45 27.90 -13.18
C PHE A 323 40.92 29.34 -13.31
N LEU A 324 39.79 29.66 -12.67
CA LEU A 324 39.20 31.01 -12.72
C LEU A 324 39.93 32.05 -11.84
N GLN A 325 40.69 31.63 -10.82
CA GLN A 325 41.54 32.55 -10.04
C GLN A 325 42.90 32.84 -10.70
N LYS A 326 43.42 31.94 -11.56
CA LYS A 326 44.69 32.15 -12.27
C LYS A 326 44.56 33.15 -13.42
N ASN A 327 43.47 33.07 -14.20
CA ASN A 327 43.23 34.00 -15.31
C ASN A 327 42.86 35.44 -14.89
N ARG A 328 42.44 35.66 -13.63
CA ARG A 328 42.19 37.01 -13.10
C ARG A 328 43.46 37.74 -12.66
N LYS A 329 44.59 37.03 -12.45
CA LYS A 329 45.89 37.64 -12.09
C LYS A 329 46.76 37.96 -13.30
N GLU A 330 46.65 37.24 -14.42
CA GLU A 330 47.44 37.52 -15.64
C GLU A 330 46.89 38.71 -16.46
N ASN A 331 45.60 39.03 -16.37
CA ASN A 331 45.00 40.19 -17.07
C ASN A 331 45.07 41.53 -16.29
N ARG A 332 45.87 41.62 -15.21
CA ARG A 332 46.15 42.89 -14.52
C ARG A 332 47.55 43.46 -14.78
N HIS A 333 48.35 42.81 -15.63
CA HIS A 333 49.64 43.32 -16.09
C HIS A 333 49.76 43.19 -17.61
N LYS A 334 48.93 43.92 -18.35
CA LYS A 334 49.25 44.51 -19.65
C LYS A 334 48.51 45.82 -19.80
#